data_AF-A0A212J5U1-F1
#
_entry.id   AF-A0A212J5U1-F1
#
_cell.length_a   1.000
_cell.length_b   1.000
_cell.length_c   1.000
_cell.angle_alpha   90.00
_cell.angle_beta   90.00
_cell.angle_gamma   90.00
#
_symmetry.space_group_name_H-M   'P 1'
#
loop_
_entity.id
_entity.type
_entity.pdbx_description
1 polymer ?
#
loop_
_entity_poly.entity_id
_entity_poly.type
_entity_poly.pdbx_seq_one_letter_code
_entity_poly.pdbx_strand_id
1 'polypeptide(L)'
;MKKIILIVLCGIVCLVIGFFIGRSTIKTETEIKYIPGKTISGSVSNNQFESVKEEIPNKPLLPTKIIEIQYKDTGRIKTITETKYMYQVVDTAAIIEDYIKKRTYAITAFDNTEQGKLLLYPVVQYNKLTGIDYLFTPMQKQRNTYLQKIWQPFVSASYSTFNYIGVGGGIFYHNLGFEYQYQKSLGSQDNGHLFGVKYKF
;
A
#
# COMPACT_ATOMS: atom_id res chain seq x y z
N MET A 1 -61.62 -3.57 -18.26
CA MET A 1 -60.66 -2.50 -17.90
C MET A 1 -60.03 -2.70 -16.52
N LYS A 2 -60.79 -2.75 -15.41
CA LYS A 2 -60.23 -2.91 -14.05
C LYS A 2 -59.32 -4.14 -13.85
N LYS A 3 -59.68 -5.30 -14.45
CA LYS A 3 -58.86 -6.53 -14.38
C LYS A 3 -57.50 -6.42 -15.10
N ILE A 4 -57.45 -5.70 -16.23
CA ILE A 4 -56.22 -5.51 -17.00
C ILE A 4 -55.27 -4.57 -16.25
N ILE A 5 -55.80 -3.49 -15.68
CA ILE A 5 -55.04 -2.55 -14.85
C ILE A 5 -54.45 -3.27 -13.62
N LEU A 6 -55.21 -4.16 -12.99
CA LEU A 6 -54.74 -4.96 -11.85
C LEU A 6 -53.59 -5.91 -12.24
N ILE A 7 -53.67 -6.57 -13.40
CA ILE A 7 -52.62 -7.48 -13.90
C ILE A 7 -51.33 -6.71 -14.18
N VAL A 8 -51.43 -5.55 -14.84
CA VAL A 8 -50.27 -4.70 -15.13
C VAL A 8 -49.62 -4.20 -13.84
N LEU A 9 -50.42 -3.76 -12.86
CA LEU A 9 -49.92 -3.32 -11.55
C LEU A 9 -49.18 -4.46 -10.81
N CYS A 10 -49.74 -5.68 -10.85
CA CYS A 10 -49.13 -6.86 -10.23
C CYS A 10 -47.81 -7.24 -10.93
N GLY A 11 -47.75 -7.14 -12.26
CA GLY A 11 -46.52 -7.37 -13.02
C GLY A 11 -45.40 -6.39 -12.66
N ILE A 12 -45.72 -5.11 -12.49
CA ILE A 12 -44.76 -4.08 -12.07
C ILE A 12 -44.25 -4.36 -10.65
N VAL A 13 -45.14 -4.74 -9.73
CA VAL A 13 -44.75 -5.11 -8.35
C VAL A 13 -43.81 -6.32 -8.33
N CYS A 14 -44.11 -7.36 -9.13
CA CYS A 14 -43.23 -8.53 -9.25
C CYS A 14 -41.85 -8.18 -9.82
N LEU A 15 -41.76 -7.28 -10.80
CA LEU A 15 -40.49 -6.80 -11.35
C LEU A 15 -39.66 -6.02 -10.33
N VAL A 16 -40.32 -5.13 -9.57
CA VAL A 16 -39.66 -4.36 -8.50
C VAL A 16 -39.13 -5.30 -7.42
N ILE A 17 -39.94 -6.26 -6.96
CA ILE A 17 -39.54 -7.25 -5.97
C ILE A 17 -38.38 -8.11 -6.50
N GLY A 18 -38.46 -8.60 -7.75
CA GLY A 18 -37.41 -9.37 -8.38
C GLY A 18 -36.08 -8.60 -8.50
N PHE A 19 -36.13 -7.30 -8.81
CA PHE A 19 -34.97 -6.42 -8.87
C PHE A 19 -34.29 -6.23 -7.51
N PHE A 20 -35.08 -5.98 -6.46
CA PHE A 20 -34.55 -5.82 -5.10
C PHE A 20 -33.97 -7.13 -4.53
N ILE A 21 -34.63 -8.27 -4.78
CA ILE A 21 -34.12 -9.58 -4.38
C ILE A 21 -32.80 -9.91 -5.11
N GLY A 22 -32.74 -9.65 -6.42
CA GLY A 22 -31.54 -9.86 -7.22
C GLY A 22 -30.34 -9.03 -6.74
N ARG A 23 -30.57 -7.78 -6.33
CA ARG A 23 -29.51 -6.90 -5.82
C ARG A 23 -29.08 -7.24 -4.39
N SER A 24 -30.02 -7.65 -3.53
CA SER A 24 -29.75 -8.03 -2.14
C SER A 24 -29.02 -9.38 -1.99
N THR A 25 -28.90 -10.13 -3.08
CA THR A 25 -28.30 -11.47 -3.10
C THR A 25 -26.77 -11.45 -3.06
N ILE A 26 -26.14 -10.32 -3.40
CA ILE A 26 -24.70 -10.24 -3.62
C ILE A 26 -24.05 -9.52 -2.44
N LYS A 27 -23.25 -10.23 -1.64
CA LYS A 27 -22.38 -9.60 -0.64
C LYS A 27 -20.99 -9.44 -1.24
N THR A 28 -20.45 -8.25 -1.05
CA THR A 28 -19.10 -7.90 -1.45
C THR A 28 -18.18 -8.09 -0.26
N GLU A 29 -17.32 -9.10 -0.29
CA GLU A 29 -16.25 -9.23 0.69
C GLU A 29 -14.98 -8.58 0.16
N THR A 30 -14.37 -7.71 0.98
CA THR A 30 -13.16 -6.99 0.62
C THR A 30 -12.03 -7.48 1.49
N GLU A 31 -11.02 -8.11 0.88
CA GLU A 31 -9.78 -8.48 1.54
C GLU A 31 -8.69 -7.48 1.15
N ILE A 32 -8.05 -6.86 2.15
CA ILE A 32 -6.92 -5.95 1.93
C ILE A 32 -5.64 -6.68 2.34
N LYS A 33 -4.75 -6.88 1.37
CA LYS A 33 -3.42 -7.45 1.59
C LYS A 33 -2.35 -6.42 1.26
N TYR A 34 -1.35 -6.33 2.13
CA TYR A 34 -0.15 -5.51 1.93
C TYR A 34 0.97 -6.44 1.53
N ILE A 35 1.46 -6.30 0.30
CA ILE A 35 2.49 -7.18 -0.24
C ILE A 35 3.77 -6.35 -0.44
N PRO A 36 4.91 -6.79 0.11
CA PRO A 36 6.19 -6.14 -0.15
C PRO A 36 6.58 -6.34 -1.62
N GLY A 37 6.93 -5.24 -2.28
CA GLY A 37 7.50 -5.27 -3.62
C GLY A 37 8.98 -5.63 -3.60
N LYS A 38 9.63 -5.54 -4.77
CA LYS A 38 11.07 -5.78 -4.90
C LYS A 38 11.84 -4.70 -4.12
N THR A 39 12.68 -5.14 -3.19
CA THR A 39 13.63 -4.26 -2.50
C THR A 39 14.67 -3.76 -3.49
N ILE A 40 14.90 -2.45 -3.46
CA ILE A 40 15.96 -1.79 -4.22
C ILE A 40 17.01 -1.26 -3.26
N SER A 41 18.27 -1.46 -3.63
CA SER A 41 19.44 -0.92 -2.97
C SER A 41 20.19 -0.05 -3.96
N GLY A 42 20.59 1.13 -3.52
CA GLY A 42 21.38 2.04 -4.32
C GLY A 42 22.37 2.80 -3.45
N SER A 43 23.40 3.31 -4.10
CA SER A 43 24.36 4.23 -3.49
C SER A 43 24.43 5.46 -4.37
N VAL A 44 24.40 6.64 -3.73
CA VAL A 44 24.63 7.91 -4.43
C VAL A 44 26.11 8.21 -4.34
N SER A 45 26.77 8.26 -5.50
CA SER A 45 28.21 8.47 -5.61
C SER A 45 28.62 9.92 -5.37
N ASN A 46 29.89 10.11 -4.99
CA ASN A 46 30.43 11.43 -4.65
C ASN A 46 30.30 12.49 -5.75
N ASN A 47 30.24 12.05 -7.01
CA ASN A 47 30.17 12.91 -8.19
C ASN A 47 28.81 13.60 -8.36
N GLN A 48 27.78 13.19 -7.61
CA GLN A 48 26.43 13.77 -7.66
C GLN A 48 26.16 14.74 -6.50
N PHE A 49 27.12 14.94 -5.59
CA PHE A 49 26.97 15.86 -4.46
C PHE A 49 27.44 17.27 -4.81
N GLU A 50 26.76 17.92 -5.76
CA GLU A 50 26.88 19.37 -5.90
C GLU A 50 26.01 20.04 -4.82
N SER A 51 26.61 20.93 -4.02
CA SER A 51 25.88 21.64 -2.98
C SER A 51 24.97 22.69 -3.62
N VAL A 52 23.68 22.62 -3.33
CA VAL A 52 22.69 23.61 -3.75
C VAL A 52 22.87 24.94 -3.02
N LYS A 53 23.44 24.87 -1.80
CA LYS A 53 23.67 26.04 -0.97
C LYS A 53 24.89 25.82 -0.08
N GLU A 54 25.74 26.84 -0.02
CA GLU A 54 26.84 26.96 0.94
C GLU A 54 26.60 28.17 1.84
N GLU A 55 26.74 27.99 3.16
CA GLU A 55 26.65 29.08 4.15
C GLU A 55 27.79 28.97 5.15
N ILE A 56 28.31 30.10 5.60
CA ILE A 56 29.26 30.15 6.71
C ILE A 56 28.51 30.61 7.96
N PRO A 57 28.55 29.84 9.07
CA PRO A 57 27.93 30.26 10.32
C PRO A 57 28.66 31.47 10.90
N ASN A 58 27.91 32.45 11.41
CA ASN A 58 28.47 33.69 11.98
C ASN A 58 29.47 33.45 13.14
N LYS A 59 29.37 32.31 13.83
CA LYS A 59 30.29 31.90 14.91
C LYS A 59 30.64 30.41 14.75
N PRO A 60 31.67 30.05 13.98
CA PRO A 60 32.04 28.65 13.78
C PRO A 60 32.72 28.08 15.03
N LEU A 61 32.34 26.86 15.42
CA LEU A 61 33.03 26.09 16.45
C LEU A 61 34.23 25.38 15.81
N LEU A 62 35.44 25.77 16.22
CA LEU A 62 36.67 25.18 15.73
C LEU A 62 37.26 24.22 16.78
N PRO A 63 37.74 23.02 16.38
CA PRO A 63 38.50 22.17 17.27
C PRO A 63 39.82 22.85 17.63
N THR A 64 40.00 23.16 18.91
CA THR A 64 41.23 23.78 19.44
C THR A 64 42.06 22.75 20.18
N LYS A 65 43.38 22.75 19.95
CA LYS A 65 44.35 21.96 20.72
C LYS A 65 45.14 22.91 21.60
N ILE A 66 45.10 22.70 22.91
CA ILE A 66 45.93 23.44 23.86
C ILE A 66 47.34 22.86 23.75
N ILE A 67 48.34 23.73 23.51
CA ILE A 67 49.75 23.36 23.43
C ILE A 67 50.46 24.03 24.61
N GLU A 68 51.01 23.24 25.52
CA GLU A 68 51.92 23.75 26.55
C GLU A 68 53.33 23.83 25.95
N ILE A 69 53.81 25.05 25.71
CA ILE A 69 55.16 25.27 25.19
C ILE A 69 56.11 25.36 26.39
N GLN A 70 56.93 24.33 26.59
CA GLN A 70 58.05 24.42 27.53
C GLN A 70 59.28 24.99 26.82
N TYR A 71 59.67 26.21 27.18
CA TYR A 71 60.93 26.80 26.75
C TYR A 71 62.08 26.06 27.44
N LYS A 72 62.85 25.29 26.67
CA LYS A 72 64.12 24.73 27.14
C LYS A 72 65.22 25.73 26.83
N ASP A 73 65.48 26.63 27.76
CA ASP A 73 66.68 27.46 27.77
C ASP A 73 67.91 26.54 27.78
N THR A 74 68.53 26.32 26.64
CA THR A 74 69.89 25.79 26.58
C THR A 74 70.58 26.30 25.32
N GLY A 75 71.43 27.30 25.52
CA GLY A 75 72.29 27.91 24.50
C GLY A 75 73.33 26.94 23.95
N ARG A 76 72.96 26.18 22.92
CA ARG A 76 73.91 25.51 22.03
C ARG A 76 73.49 25.66 20.58
N ILE A 77 74.29 26.43 19.85
CA ILE A 77 74.32 26.44 18.39
C ILE A 77 74.77 25.04 17.96
N LYS A 78 73.82 24.22 17.52
CA LYS A 78 74.14 23.03 16.72
C LYS A 78 73.84 23.36 15.27
N THR A 79 74.88 23.29 14.46
CA THR A 79 74.80 23.26 13.00
C THR A 79 73.93 22.04 12.63
N ILE A 80 72.68 22.30 12.26
CA ILE A 80 71.75 21.28 11.78
C ILE A 80 71.87 21.27 10.25
N THR A 81 72.35 20.14 9.74
CA THR A 81 72.41 19.81 8.33
C THR A 81 70.99 19.88 7.75
N GLU A 82 70.73 20.88 6.91
CA GLU A 82 69.42 21.14 6.31
C GLU A 82 69.00 19.96 5.42
N THR A 83 68.25 19.03 5.98
CA THR A 83 67.47 18.09 5.19
C THR A 83 66.22 18.86 4.75
N LYS A 84 66.20 19.34 3.50
CA LYS A 84 65.08 20.10 2.94
C LYS A 84 63.91 19.15 2.69
N TYR A 85 63.14 18.87 3.73
CA TYR A 85 61.82 18.27 3.59
C TYR A 85 60.91 19.32 2.92
N MET A 86 60.51 19.04 1.68
CA MET A 86 59.43 19.78 1.01
C MET A 86 58.11 19.37 1.68
N TYR A 87 57.83 19.92 2.86
CA TYR A 87 56.46 19.93 3.36
C TYR A 87 55.69 20.92 2.50
N GLN A 88 54.65 20.47 1.78
CA GLN A 88 53.65 21.41 1.29
C GLN A 88 53.16 22.19 2.51
N VAL A 89 53.32 23.51 2.48
CA VAL A 89 52.72 24.38 3.49
C VAL A 89 51.21 24.24 3.31
N VAL A 90 50.60 23.45 4.17
CA VAL A 90 49.17 23.22 4.17
C VAL A 90 48.52 24.57 4.48
N ASP A 91 47.68 25.06 3.57
CA ASP A 91 46.92 26.30 3.79
C ASP A 91 45.85 26.03 4.85
N THR A 92 46.23 26.23 6.11
CA THR A 92 45.34 26.06 7.25
C THR A 92 44.14 27.01 7.19
N ALA A 93 44.29 28.18 6.56
CA ALA A 93 43.18 29.13 6.43
C ALA A 93 42.14 28.58 5.44
N ALA A 94 42.57 28.08 4.28
CA ALA A 94 41.69 27.46 3.30
C ALA A 94 40.99 26.20 3.84
N ILE A 95 41.67 25.39 4.66
CA ILE A 95 41.06 24.22 5.30
C ILE A 95 39.99 24.62 6.32
N ILE A 96 40.29 25.61 7.16
CA ILE A 96 39.32 26.11 8.13
C ILE A 96 38.10 26.70 7.41
N GLU A 97 38.32 27.46 6.34
CA GLU A 97 37.25 28.02 5.51
C GLU A 97 36.37 26.91 4.88
N ASP A 98 36.97 25.84 4.35
CA ASP A 98 36.23 24.71 3.80
C ASP A 98 35.45 23.92 4.87
N TYR A 99 36.03 23.80 6.08
CA TYR A 99 35.49 23.05 7.22
C TYR A 99 34.27 23.73 7.86
N ILE A 100 34.28 25.06 7.97
CA ILE A 100 33.18 25.81 8.60
C ILE A 100 31.95 25.92 7.70
N LYS A 101 32.08 25.68 6.39
CA LYS A 101 30.96 25.74 5.46
C LYS A 101 29.90 24.69 5.79
N LYS A 102 28.67 25.17 5.92
CA LYS A 102 27.46 24.35 5.91
C LYS A 102 27.03 24.14 4.46
N ARG A 103 26.92 22.89 4.05
CA ARG A 103 26.52 22.49 2.70
C ARG A 103 25.17 21.80 2.74
N THR A 104 24.27 22.26 1.88
CA THR A 104 22.96 21.65 1.68
C THR A 104 22.93 21.00 0.30
N TYR A 105 22.49 19.75 0.25
CA TYR A 105 22.38 19.00 -1.01
C TYR A 105 20.91 18.64 -1.27
N ALA A 106 20.56 18.54 -2.54
CA ALA A 106 19.28 17.99 -2.98
C ALA A 106 19.56 16.86 -3.96
N ILE A 107 19.24 15.64 -3.56
CA ILE A 107 19.64 14.43 -4.28
C ILE A 107 18.39 13.66 -4.65
N THR A 108 18.31 13.24 -5.91
CA THR A 108 17.27 12.30 -6.34
C THR A 108 17.86 10.91 -6.31
N ALA A 109 17.41 10.08 -5.37
CA ALA A 109 17.88 8.70 -5.24
C ALA A 109 17.35 7.81 -6.37
N PHE A 110 16.07 7.98 -6.72
CA PHE A 110 15.42 7.42 -7.91
C PHE A 110 14.17 8.23 -8.24
N ASP A 111 13.82 8.28 -9.53
CA ASP A 111 12.59 8.89 -10.05
C ASP A 111 12.10 8.02 -11.22
N ASN A 112 11.16 7.12 -10.95
CA ASN A 112 10.58 6.26 -11.97
C ASN A 112 9.07 6.06 -11.78
N THR A 113 8.42 5.61 -12.85
CA THR A 113 6.97 5.40 -12.90
C THR A 113 6.51 4.20 -12.08
N GLU A 114 7.40 3.23 -11.80
CA GLU A 114 7.04 1.97 -11.12
C GLU A 114 7.21 2.04 -9.59
N GLN A 115 8.23 2.74 -9.09
CA GLN A 115 8.64 2.76 -7.68
C GLN A 115 8.46 4.15 -7.06
N GLY A 116 8.16 5.16 -7.88
CA GLY A 116 7.93 6.54 -7.45
C GLY A 116 9.21 7.35 -7.40
N LYS A 117 9.21 8.38 -6.57
CA LYS A 117 10.30 9.34 -6.47
C LYS A 117 10.80 9.45 -5.03
N LEU A 118 12.10 9.25 -4.83
CA LEU A 118 12.76 9.45 -3.54
C LEU A 118 13.75 10.61 -3.63
N LEU A 119 13.46 11.67 -2.87
CA LEU A 119 14.30 12.85 -2.71
C LEU A 119 14.96 12.83 -1.33
N LEU A 120 16.27 13.08 -1.30
CA LEU A 120 17.06 13.14 -0.09
C LEU A 120 17.64 14.55 0.06
N TYR A 121 17.55 15.10 1.27
CA TYR A 121 17.98 16.48 1.59
C TYR A 121 18.99 16.48 2.74
N PRO A 122 20.20 15.90 2.56
CA PRO A 122 21.19 15.92 3.60
C PRO A 122 21.75 17.34 3.79
N VAL A 123 21.99 17.68 5.04
CA VAL A 123 22.64 18.92 5.46
C VAL A 123 23.86 18.54 6.25
N VAL A 124 25.04 18.97 5.81
CA VAL A 124 26.30 18.65 6.49
C VAL A 124 27.06 19.92 6.84
N GLN A 125 27.66 19.90 8.02
CA GLN A 125 28.45 20.98 8.57
C GLN A 125 29.61 20.36 9.35
N TYR A 126 30.77 21.00 9.32
CA TYR A 126 31.98 20.53 10.02
C TYR A 126 32.53 19.18 9.55
N ASN A 127 32.19 18.72 8.33
CA ASN A 127 32.82 17.64 7.55
C ASN A 127 32.08 17.53 6.18
N LYS A 128 32.58 16.72 5.24
CA LYS A 128 31.91 16.47 3.94
C LYS A 128 31.11 15.16 4.00
N LEU A 129 29.88 15.19 3.48
CA LEU A 129 29.13 13.96 3.19
C LEU A 129 29.89 13.18 2.11
N THR A 130 30.31 11.96 2.40
CA THR A 130 31.11 11.15 1.44
C THR A 130 30.26 10.16 0.65
N GLY A 131 29.05 9.86 1.13
CA GLY A 131 28.12 8.91 0.51
C GLY A 131 26.80 8.83 1.27
N ILE A 132 25.74 8.43 0.56
CA ILE A 132 24.47 7.99 1.16
C ILE A 132 24.08 6.68 0.49
N ASP A 133 23.98 5.64 1.31
CA ASP A 133 23.40 4.37 0.92
C ASP A 133 21.95 4.31 1.39
N TYR A 134 21.09 3.69 0.57
CA TYR A 134 19.70 3.51 0.92
C TYR A 134 19.20 2.12 0.54
N LEU A 135 18.27 1.62 1.35
CA LEU A 135 17.52 0.40 1.12
C LEU A 135 16.03 0.73 1.20
N PHE A 136 15.33 0.58 0.08
CA PHE A 136 13.91 0.91 -0.01
C PHE A 136 13.11 -0.31 -0.47
N THR A 137 12.04 -0.62 0.26
CA THR A 137 11.09 -1.70 -0.09
C THR A 137 9.68 -1.11 -0.21
N PRO A 138 9.14 -0.94 -1.42
CA PRO A 138 7.79 -0.40 -1.59
C PRO A 138 6.74 -1.39 -1.10
N MET A 139 5.66 -0.87 -0.50
CA MET A 139 4.51 -1.65 -0.05
C MET A 139 3.33 -1.42 -0.98
N GLN A 140 2.82 -2.48 -1.61
CA GLN A 140 1.65 -2.38 -2.50
C GLN A 140 0.39 -2.82 -1.76
N LYS A 141 -0.68 -2.04 -1.93
CA LYS A 141 -2.02 -2.34 -1.38
C LYS A 141 -2.83 -3.09 -2.43
N GLN A 142 -3.01 -4.39 -2.23
CA GLN A 142 -3.89 -5.21 -3.06
C GLN A 142 -5.27 -5.28 -2.40
N ARG A 143 -6.31 -4.97 -3.19
CA ARG A 143 -7.71 -5.13 -2.79
C ARG A 143 -8.33 -6.24 -3.63
N ASN A 144 -8.63 -7.37 -3.01
CA ASN A 144 -9.42 -8.42 -3.65
C ASN A 144 -10.88 -8.24 -3.26
N THR A 145 -11.75 -8.23 -4.28
CA THR A 145 -13.19 -8.07 -4.12
C THR A 145 -13.86 -9.36 -4.56
N TYR A 146 -14.48 -10.08 -3.63
CA TYR A 146 -15.19 -11.32 -3.92
C TYR A 146 -16.70 -11.06 -3.90
N LEU A 147 -17.39 -11.45 -4.98
CA LEU A 147 -18.84 -11.41 -5.08
C LEU A 147 -19.40 -12.78 -4.68
N GLN A 148 -20.04 -12.85 -3.52
CA GLN A 148 -20.68 -14.09 -3.06
C GLN A 148 -22.21 -13.97 -3.17
N LYS A 149 -22.84 -14.97 -3.81
CA LYS A 149 -24.29 -15.10 -3.90
C LYS A 149 -24.81 -15.77 -2.62
N ILE A 150 -25.33 -14.97 -1.69
CA ILE A 150 -25.86 -15.42 -0.40
C ILE A 150 -27.27 -15.97 -0.54
N TRP A 151 -28.12 -15.30 -1.30
CA TRP A 151 -29.53 -15.69 -1.49
C TRP A 151 -29.79 -16.18 -2.91
N GLN A 152 -30.08 -17.46 -3.11
CA GLN A 152 -30.31 -17.99 -4.46
C GLN A 152 -31.78 -18.38 -4.60
N PRO A 153 -32.63 -17.55 -5.23
CA PRO A 153 -34.01 -17.93 -5.50
C PRO A 153 -34.03 -19.04 -6.55
N PHE A 154 -34.98 -19.95 -6.41
CA PHE A 154 -35.24 -21.00 -7.40
C PHE A 154 -36.74 -21.23 -7.56
N VAL A 155 -37.09 -21.77 -8.72
CA VAL A 155 -38.44 -22.28 -9.01
C VAL A 155 -38.38 -23.79 -9.07
N SER A 156 -39.48 -24.44 -8.71
CA SER A 156 -39.58 -25.89 -8.75
C SER A 156 -40.90 -26.34 -9.36
N ALA A 157 -40.82 -27.43 -10.10
CA ALA A 157 -41.96 -28.18 -10.55
C ALA A 157 -41.76 -29.64 -10.12
N SER A 158 -42.83 -30.30 -9.70
CA SER A 158 -42.79 -31.71 -9.33
C SER A 158 -44.00 -32.43 -9.92
N TYR A 159 -43.84 -33.72 -10.15
CA TYR A 159 -44.92 -34.64 -10.47
C TYR A 159 -44.79 -35.84 -9.55
N SER A 160 -45.91 -36.21 -8.91
CA SER A 160 -45.97 -37.33 -7.98
C SER A 160 -46.69 -38.51 -8.63
N THR A 161 -46.24 -39.73 -8.30
CA THR A 161 -46.91 -40.98 -8.70
C THR A 161 -48.34 -41.10 -8.16
N PHE A 162 -48.71 -40.26 -7.18
CA PHE A 162 -50.08 -40.12 -6.68
C PHE A 162 -50.95 -39.14 -7.50
N ASN A 163 -50.59 -38.83 -8.74
CA ASN A 163 -51.30 -37.89 -9.62
C ASN A 163 -51.40 -36.44 -9.09
N TYR A 164 -50.33 -35.96 -8.46
CA TYR A 164 -50.19 -34.55 -8.09
C TYR A 164 -49.19 -33.86 -9.01
N ILE A 165 -49.55 -32.65 -9.47
CA ILE A 165 -48.60 -31.70 -10.07
C ILE A 165 -48.32 -30.61 -9.05
N GLY A 166 -47.04 -30.39 -8.75
CA GLY A 166 -46.57 -29.33 -7.88
C GLY A 166 -45.90 -28.21 -8.65
N VAL A 167 -46.20 -26.97 -8.32
CA VAL A 167 -45.43 -25.79 -8.74
C VAL A 167 -45.09 -24.97 -7.51
N GLY A 168 -43.83 -24.60 -7.37
CA GLY A 168 -43.31 -23.98 -6.18
C GLY A 168 -42.09 -23.12 -6.46
N GLY A 169 -41.54 -22.63 -5.37
CA GLY A 169 -40.34 -21.84 -5.38
C GLY A 169 -39.78 -21.73 -3.98
N GLY A 170 -38.53 -21.32 -3.92
CA GLY A 170 -37.81 -21.22 -2.67
C GLY A 170 -36.59 -20.34 -2.77
N ILE A 171 -35.88 -20.26 -1.67
CA ILE A 171 -34.63 -19.51 -1.55
C ILE A 171 -33.59 -20.39 -0.88
N PHE A 172 -32.36 -20.35 -1.38
CA PHE A 172 -31.20 -20.85 -0.66
C PHE A 172 -30.50 -19.71 0.05
N TYR A 173 -30.23 -19.89 1.35
CA TYR A 173 -29.23 -19.13 2.09
C TYR A 173 -27.95 -19.96 2.13
N HIS A 174 -26.93 -19.54 1.37
CA HIS A 174 -25.76 -20.37 1.07
C HIS A 174 -26.15 -21.77 0.56
N ASN A 175 -25.92 -22.81 1.36
CA ASN A 175 -26.19 -24.20 0.98
C ASN A 175 -27.52 -24.73 1.53
N LEU A 176 -28.20 -23.99 2.42
CA LEU A 176 -29.46 -24.43 3.03
C LEU A 176 -30.63 -23.69 2.37
N GLY A 177 -31.58 -24.45 1.85
CA GLY A 177 -32.73 -23.92 1.11
C GLY A 177 -34.06 -24.24 1.77
N PHE A 178 -34.99 -23.31 1.63
CA PHE A 178 -36.39 -23.49 2.02
C PHE A 178 -37.25 -23.40 0.77
N GLU A 179 -38.17 -24.35 0.64
CA GLU A 179 -39.10 -24.46 -0.47
C GLU A 179 -40.54 -24.42 0.02
N TYR A 180 -41.39 -23.74 -0.72
CA TYR A 180 -42.82 -23.91 -0.65
C TYR A 180 -43.35 -24.31 -2.03
N GLN A 181 -44.21 -25.32 -2.04
CA GLN A 181 -44.82 -25.84 -3.26
C GLN A 181 -46.32 -26.05 -3.07
N TYR A 182 -47.11 -25.55 -4.02
CA TYR A 182 -48.53 -25.85 -4.12
C TYR A 182 -48.72 -27.07 -5.02
N GLN A 183 -49.46 -28.07 -4.53
CA GLN A 183 -49.72 -29.32 -5.24
C GLN A 183 -51.19 -29.41 -5.61
N LYS A 184 -51.45 -29.53 -6.90
CA LYS A 184 -52.79 -29.73 -7.45
C LYS A 184 -53.00 -31.20 -7.77
N SER A 185 -54.06 -31.77 -7.22
CA SER A 185 -54.52 -33.11 -7.57
C SER A 185 -55.11 -33.10 -8.99
N LEU A 186 -54.73 -34.08 -9.79
CA LEU A 186 -55.32 -34.33 -11.12
C LEU A 186 -56.49 -35.34 -11.06
N GLY A 187 -56.79 -35.88 -9.87
CA GLY A 187 -57.90 -36.81 -9.62
C GLY A 187 -58.92 -36.25 -8.61
N SER A 188 -59.74 -37.12 -8.00
CA SER A 188 -60.77 -36.75 -7.01
C SER A 188 -60.24 -36.45 -5.61
N GLN A 189 -58.94 -36.19 -5.46
CA GLN A 189 -58.31 -35.85 -4.18
C GLN A 189 -58.18 -34.34 -3.99
N ASP A 190 -58.06 -33.91 -2.74
CA ASP A 190 -57.86 -32.50 -2.38
C ASP A 190 -56.46 -31.99 -2.73
N ASN A 191 -56.34 -30.67 -2.87
CA ASN A 191 -55.07 -29.99 -3.12
C ASN A 191 -54.18 -30.00 -1.86
N GLY A 192 -52.86 -29.98 -2.07
CA GLY A 192 -51.87 -30.06 -1.02
C GLY A 192 -50.91 -28.87 -1.00
N HIS A 193 -50.30 -28.65 0.16
CA HIS A 193 -49.21 -27.70 0.36
C HIS A 193 -48.00 -28.47 0.87
N LEU A 194 -46.84 -28.24 0.27
CA LEU A 194 -45.58 -28.86 0.67
C LEU A 194 -44.60 -27.79 1.11
N PHE A 195 -43.98 -28.01 2.27
CA PHE A 195 -42.83 -27.25 2.75
C PHE A 195 -41.63 -28.17 2.77
N GLY A 196 -40.55 -27.74 2.12
CA GLY A 196 -39.33 -28.53 1.97
C GLY A 196 -38.13 -27.79 2.53
N VAL A 197 -37.21 -28.54 3.15
CA VAL A 197 -35.85 -28.08 3.42
C VAL A 197 -34.92 -28.79 2.45
N LYS A 198 -34.04 -28.04 1.79
CA LYS A 198 -33.08 -28.54 0.80
C LYS A 198 -31.66 -28.24 1.24
N TYR A 199 -30.73 -29.12 0.88
CA TYR A 199 -29.30 -28.89 1.07
C TYR A 199 -28.58 -29.02 -0.27
N LYS A 200 -27.75 -28.04 -0.60
CA LYS A 200 -26.94 -27.98 -1.82
C LYS A 200 -25.52 -28.43 -1.49
N PHE A 201 -25.13 -29.57 -2.02
CA PHE A 201 -23.77 -30.12 -1.95
C PHE A 201 -22.94 -29.72 -3.17
#